data_AF-A0A9Q6VJ96-F1
#
_entry.id   AF-A0A9Q6VJ96-F1
#
_cell.length_a   1.000
_cell.length_b   1.000
_cell.length_c   1.000
_cell.angle_alpha   90.00
_cell.angle_beta   90.00
_cell.angle_gamma   90.00
#
_symmetry.space_group_name_H-M   'P 1'
#
loop_
_entity.id
_entity.type
_entity.pdbx_description
1 polymer ?
#
loop_
_entity_poly.entity_id
_entity_poly.type
_entity_poly.pdbx_seq_one_letter_code
_entity_poly.pdbx_strand_id
1 'polypeptide(L)'
;MENDTTTSSRTTLPNNYTRNYYPAIQLSLTQNSGSAQAPHYDGLPVDFTANAIVRIGLDQQKNSYRSINLVNSHNDGISLDTVVDWLSELGINIRKISEYADWHQQFERKLLALPKSLQQHTSLPLIHSLSEPAEVISGSKISSKRLQETFQAVSSDMVTVPHLSKTLIHKYLTDLQSLGLLNQRSLATTKKP
;
A
#
# COMPACT_ATOMS: atom_id res chain seq x y z
N MET A 1 -34.49 -8.14 19.94
CA MET A 1 -33.31 -7.49 20.54
C MET A 1 -32.13 -7.86 19.67
N GLU A 2 -31.92 -7.09 18.61
CA GLU A 2 -30.75 -7.19 17.72
C GLU A 2 -29.60 -6.44 18.38
N ASN A 3 -28.50 -7.14 18.61
CA ASN A 3 -27.25 -6.53 19.05
C ASN A 3 -26.46 -6.11 17.81
N ASP A 4 -26.52 -4.82 17.53
CA ASP A 4 -25.74 -4.12 16.52
C ASP A 4 -24.32 -3.91 17.05
N THR A 5 -23.38 -4.77 16.65
CA THR A 5 -21.95 -4.58 16.91
C THR A 5 -21.24 -4.18 15.63
N THR A 6 -21.50 -2.97 15.18
CA THR A 6 -20.68 -2.30 14.17
C THR A 6 -19.40 -1.79 14.84
N THR A 7 -18.39 -2.65 14.94
CA THR A 7 -17.06 -2.28 15.44
C THR A 7 -16.35 -1.42 14.40
N SER A 8 -16.33 -0.11 14.64
CA SER A 8 -15.53 0.86 13.89
C SER A 8 -14.04 0.56 14.09
N SER A 9 -13.42 -0.14 13.13
CA SER A 9 -11.99 -0.43 13.14
C SER A 9 -11.19 0.86 12.95
N ARG A 10 -10.54 1.32 14.03
CA ARG A 10 -9.61 2.46 14.05
C ARG A 10 -8.39 2.15 13.18
N THR A 11 -8.24 2.90 12.09
CA THR A 11 -7.03 2.92 11.28
C THR A 11 -5.87 3.51 12.09
N THR A 12 -4.87 2.69 12.45
CA THR A 12 -3.57 3.20 12.92
C THR A 12 -2.74 3.64 11.71
N LEU A 13 -2.93 4.87 11.28
CA LEU A 13 -2.04 5.54 10.33
C LEU A 13 -0.85 6.16 11.07
N PRO A 14 0.40 5.99 10.60
CA PRO A 14 1.37 7.06 10.63
C PRO A 14 0.79 8.20 9.77
N ASN A 15 0.15 9.07 10.52
CA ASN A 15 -0.50 10.34 10.28
C ASN A 15 0.04 11.12 9.07
N ASN A 16 -0.74 11.29 7.98
CA ASN A 16 -0.19 11.82 6.73
C ASN A 16 -1.07 12.70 5.79
N TYR A 17 -1.97 13.62 6.18
CA TYR A 17 -2.52 14.58 5.16
C TYR A 17 -3.23 15.86 5.70
N THR A 18 -3.62 16.76 4.78
CA THR A 18 -4.64 17.85 4.88
C THR A 18 -4.81 18.58 3.52
N ARG A 19 -5.73 19.55 3.50
CA ARG A 19 -6.38 20.24 2.36
C ARG A 19 -5.57 21.31 1.58
N ASN A 20 -6.12 21.56 0.39
CA ASN A 20 -5.86 22.63 -0.59
C ASN A 20 -4.52 22.51 -1.35
N TYR A 21 -4.64 22.65 -2.68
CA TYR A 21 -3.58 22.58 -3.71
C TYR A 21 -3.19 21.17 -4.16
N TYR A 22 -3.79 20.74 -5.28
CA TYR A 22 -3.18 19.77 -6.16
C TYR A 22 -2.07 20.47 -6.95
N PRO A 23 -0.86 19.95 -6.93
CA PRO A 23 -0.17 19.62 -8.15
C PRO A 23 -0.37 18.10 -8.34
N ALA A 24 -0.80 17.67 -9.53
CA ALA A 24 -1.01 16.27 -9.90
C ALA A 24 -0.12 15.29 -9.11
N ILE A 25 -0.74 14.36 -8.37
CA ILE A 25 -0.01 13.28 -7.69
C ILE A 25 0.67 12.53 -8.82
N GLN A 26 1.99 12.68 -8.91
CA GLN A 26 2.79 12.15 -9.98
C GLN A 26 3.57 10.99 -9.39
N LEU A 27 2.92 9.84 -9.25
CA LEU A 27 3.63 8.58 -9.10
C LEU A 27 3.90 8.03 -10.50
N SER A 28 5.16 7.71 -10.80
CA SER A 28 5.51 6.87 -11.94
C SER A 28 6.79 6.14 -11.58
N LEU A 29 6.78 4.81 -11.62
CA LEU A 29 7.96 3.99 -11.44
C LEU A 29 8.21 3.18 -12.73
N THR A 30 8.42 3.84 -13.86
CA THR A 30 8.85 3.10 -15.05
C THR A 30 10.31 3.33 -15.34
N GLN A 31 11.14 2.35 -14.99
CA GLN A 31 11.87 1.71 -16.07
C GLN A 31 11.35 0.28 -16.16
N ASN A 32 10.76 -0.04 -17.31
CA ASN A 32 10.64 -1.42 -17.75
C ASN A 32 12.06 -1.91 -18.02
N SER A 33 12.82 -2.15 -16.95
CA SER A 33 14.08 -2.88 -17.05
C SER A 33 13.69 -4.20 -17.69
N GLY A 34 14.26 -4.55 -18.85
CA GLY A 34 13.98 -5.79 -19.58
C GLY A 34 14.41 -7.05 -18.83
N SER A 35 14.16 -7.11 -17.53
CA SER A 35 14.32 -8.26 -16.67
C SER A 35 13.15 -9.20 -16.95
N ALA A 36 13.44 -10.50 -17.01
CA ALA A 36 12.42 -11.54 -17.15
C ALA A 36 11.55 -11.72 -15.87
N GLN A 37 11.72 -10.87 -14.86
CA GLN A 37 11.06 -10.98 -13.56
C GLN A 37 9.84 -10.07 -13.51
N ALA A 38 8.68 -10.65 -13.17
CA ALA A 38 7.47 -9.88 -12.91
C ALA A 38 7.64 -9.08 -11.60
N PRO A 39 7.45 -7.75 -11.59
CA PRO A 39 7.61 -6.94 -10.40
C PRO A 39 6.51 -7.24 -9.38
N HIS A 40 6.88 -7.34 -8.11
CA HIS A 40 5.96 -7.56 -7.00
C HIS A 40 6.20 -6.55 -5.87
N TYR A 41 5.12 -6.02 -5.31
CA TYR A 41 5.15 -5.20 -4.11
C TYR A 41 4.81 -6.05 -2.88
N ASP A 42 5.83 -6.27 -2.04
CA ASP A 42 5.70 -7.01 -0.77
C ASP A 42 5.03 -6.15 0.31
N GLY A 43 3.71 -5.98 0.17
CA GLY A 43 2.86 -5.26 1.11
C GLY A 43 1.65 -6.07 1.53
N LEU A 44 1.29 -5.96 2.81
CA LEU A 44 0.15 -6.67 3.40
C LEU A 44 -0.91 -5.70 3.94
N PRO A 45 -2.21 -6.01 3.77
CA PRO A 45 -3.28 -5.27 4.42
C PRO A 45 -3.15 -5.32 5.95
N VAL A 46 -3.31 -4.18 6.61
CA VAL A 46 -3.13 -4.09 8.08
C VAL A 46 -4.08 -5.01 8.85
N ASP A 47 -5.32 -5.17 8.38
CA ASP A 47 -6.31 -6.02 9.04
C ASP A 47 -5.90 -7.49 9.01
N PHE A 48 -5.33 -7.94 7.89
CA PHE A 48 -4.74 -9.28 7.78
C PHE A 48 -3.55 -9.42 8.71
N THR A 49 -2.65 -8.43 8.73
CA THR A 49 -1.46 -8.44 9.59
C THR A 49 -1.81 -8.51 11.07
N ALA A 50 -2.76 -7.69 11.53
CA ALA A 50 -3.21 -7.71 12.91
C ALA A 50 -3.87 -9.07 13.26
N ASN A 51 -4.72 -9.59 12.39
CA ASN A 51 -5.36 -10.89 12.60
C ASN A 51 -4.34 -12.04 12.66
N ALA A 52 -3.33 -12.02 11.77
CA ALA A 52 -2.24 -12.98 11.76
C ALA A 52 -1.45 -12.97 13.07
N ILE A 53 -1.07 -11.78 13.56
CA ILE A 53 -0.35 -11.62 14.83
C ILE A 53 -1.16 -12.19 15.99
N VAL A 54 -2.47 -11.89 16.06
CA VAL A 54 -3.34 -12.39 17.13
C VAL A 54 -3.43 -13.91 17.08
N ARG A 55 -3.71 -14.51 15.91
CA ARG A 55 -3.82 -15.96 15.76
C ARG A 55 -2.54 -16.69 16.12
N ILE A 56 -1.40 -16.23 15.60
CA ILE A 56 -0.08 -16.80 15.86
C ILE A 56 0.31 -16.63 17.33
N GLY A 57 -0.04 -15.49 17.93
CA GLY A 57 0.25 -15.17 19.33
C GLY A 57 -0.56 -16.00 20.32
N LEU A 58 -1.79 -16.38 19.98
CA LEU A 58 -2.63 -17.24 20.83
C LEU A 58 -2.19 -18.71 20.79
N ASP A 59 -1.56 -19.16 19.70
CA ASP A 59 -0.94 -20.50 19.57
C ASP A 59 0.45 -20.61 20.25
N GLN A 60 0.70 -19.90 21.34
CA GLN A 60 2.01 -19.97 21.98
C GLN A 60 2.17 -21.22 22.84
N GLN A 61 3.15 -22.05 22.50
CA GLN A 61 3.63 -23.11 23.39
C GLN A 61 4.50 -22.51 24.50
N LYS A 62 4.23 -22.90 25.75
CA LYS A 62 5.00 -22.44 26.93
C LYS A 62 6.49 -22.70 26.74
N ASN A 63 7.32 -21.71 27.10
CA ASN A 63 8.79 -21.75 27.03
C ASN A 63 9.38 -21.93 25.61
N SER A 64 8.71 -21.41 24.57
CA SER A 64 9.24 -21.42 23.19
C SER A 64 9.36 -20.01 22.61
N TYR A 65 10.32 -19.82 21.70
CA TYR A 65 10.49 -18.60 20.91
C TYR A 65 10.37 -18.94 19.42
N ARG A 66 9.58 -18.17 18.68
CA ARG A 66 9.40 -18.31 17.23
C ARG A 66 9.61 -16.96 16.56
N SER A 67 10.30 -16.97 15.42
CA SER A 67 10.38 -15.83 14.50
C SER A 67 9.74 -16.24 13.18
N ILE A 68 8.74 -15.46 12.77
CA ILE A 68 7.89 -15.70 11.60
C ILE A 68 7.91 -14.43 10.76
N ASN A 69 8.29 -14.56 9.50
CA ASN A 69 8.28 -13.46 8.55
C ASN A 69 6.86 -13.31 7.98
N LEU A 70 6.23 -12.19 8.29
CA LEU A 70 4.92 -11.86 7.74
C LEU A 70 5.11 -11.05 6.46
N VAL A 71 5.23 -11.76 5.34
CA VAL A 71 5.54 -11.19 4.01
C VAL A 71 4.51 -11.66 2.98
N ASN A 72 4.29 -10.83 1.97
CA ASN A 72 3.58 -11.19 0.76
C ASN A 72 4.56 -11.85 -0.21
N SER A 73 4.46 -13.17 -0.35
CA SER A 73 5.35 -13.96 -1.22
C SER A 73 4.70 -14.34 -2.56
N HIS A 74 3.64 -13.64 -2.97
CA HIS A 74 2.94 -13.94 -4.22
C HIS A 74 3.79 -13.60 -5.44
N ASN A 75 3.69 -14.39 -6.50
CA ASN A 75 4.25 -14.05 -7.80
C ASN A 75 3.13 -13.65 -8.76
N ASP A 76 2.47 -12.53 -8.44
CA ASP A 76 1.24 -12.06 -9.11
C ASP A 76 1.48 -10.88 -10.07
N GLY A 77 2.70 -10.37 -10.14
CA GLY A 77 3.05 -9.21 -10.97
C GLY A 77 2.42 -7.89 -10.48
N ILE A 78 1.87 -7.85 -9.26
CA ILE A 78 1.26 -6.65 -8.70
C ILE A 78 2.35 -5.77 -8.08
N SER A 79 2.62 -4.64 -8.71
CA SER A 79 3.66 -3.69 -8.30
C SER A 79 3.06 -2.33 -7.91
N LEU A 80 3.92 -1.38 -7.54
CA LEU A 80 3.50 0.01 -7.35
C LEU A 80 3.01 0.67 -8.65
N ASP A 81 3.47 0.23 -9.83
CA ASP A 81 2.92 0.71 -11.11
C ASP A 81 1.48 0.22 -11.31
N THR A 82 1.19 -1.02 -10.91
CA THR A 82 -0.19 -1.53 -10.90
C THR A 82 -1.09 -0.68 -9.99
N VAL A 83 -0.58 -0.27 -8.83
CA VAL A 83 -1.29 0.65 -7.93
C VAL A 83 -1.53 2.01 -8.59
N VAL A 84 -0.56 2.55 -9.31
CA VAL A 84 -0.70 3.81 -10.07
C VAL A 84 -1.77 3.68 -11.16
N ASP A 85 -1.82 2.56 -11.86
CA ASP A 85 -2.84 2.29 -12.87
C ASP A 85 -4.23 2.22 -12.22
N TRP A 86 -4.38 1.51 -11.11
CA TRP A 86 -5.63 1.48 -10.35
C TRP A 86 -6.06 2.86 -9.86
N LEU A 87 -5.14 3.69 -9.36
CA LEU A 87 -5.44 5.07 -8.95
C LEU A 87 -5.94 5.89 -10.15
N SER A 88 -5.33 5.72 -11.32
CA SER A 88 -5.75 6.39 -12.56
C SER A 88 -7.15 5.96 -13.00
N GLU A 89 -7.45 4.66 -12.93
CA GLU A 89 -8.78 4.11 -13.19
C GLU A 89 -9.82 4.53 -12.14
N LEU A 90 -9.40 4.89 -10.93
CA LEU A 90 -10.23 5.47 -9.87
C LEU A 90 -10.33 7.00 -10.02
N GLY A 91 -10.00 7.57 -11.18
CA GLY A 91 -10.18 8.99 -11.48
C GLY A 91 -9.12 9.93 -10.89
N ILE A 92 -8.08 9.39 -10.25
CA ILE A 92 -6.95 10.23 -9.81
C ILE A 92 -6.12 10.60 -11.05
N ASN A 93 -6.02 11.90 -11.34
CA ASN A 93 -5.20 12.35 -12.46
C ASN A 93 -3.70 12.21 -12.10
N ILE A 94 -3.09 11.14 -12.61
CA ILE A 94 -1.68 10.84 -12.49
C ILE A 94 -1.03 10.95 -13.87
N ARG A 95 0.01 11.78 -13.98
CA ARG A 95 0.81 11.90 -15.21
C ARG A 95 2.07 11.06 -15.09
N LYS A 96 2.26 10.05 -15.93
CA LYS A 96 3.51 9.28 -15.97
C LYS A 96 4.67 10.12 -16.52
N ILE A 97 5.86 9.97 -15.95
CA ILE A 97 7.13 10.56 -16.42
C ILE A 97 8.05 9.38 -16.74
N SER A 98 8.67 9.40 -17.93
CA SER A 98 9.51 8.30 -18.41
C SER A 98 10.86 8.24 -17.71
N GLU A 99 11.52 9.39 -17.53
CA GLU A 99 12.83 9.47 -16.90
C GLU A 99 12.70 9.50 -15.37
N TYR A 100 13.33 8.54 -14.69
CA TYR A 100 13.24 8.41 -13.24
C TYR A 100 13.81 9.62 -12.51
N ALA A 101 14.96 10.14 -12.96
CA ALA A 101 15.58 11.33 -12.36
C ALA A 101 14.67 12.56 -12.48
N ASP A 102 14.01 12.73 -13.62
CA ASP A 102 13.04 13.82 -13.82
C ASP A 102 11.79 13.63 -12.96
N TRP A 103 11.33 12.38 -12.81
CA TRP A 103 10.24 12.04 -11.90
C TRP A 103 10.60 12.40 -10.46
N HIS A 104 11.75 11.95 -9.97
CA HIS A 104 12.20 12.16 -8.59
C HIS A 104 12.32 13.66 -8.29
N GLN A 105 12.99 14.41 -9.16
CA GLN A 105 13.14 15.86 -9.01
C GLN A 105 11.78 16.58 -8.98
N GLN A 106 10.87 16.24 -9.88
CA GLN A 106 9.54 16.86 -9.92
C GLN A 106 8.68 16.45 -8.72
N PHE A 107 8.78 15.20 -8.29
CA PHE A 107 8.06 14.67 -7.13
C PHE A 107 8.52 15.38 -5.85
N GLU A 108 9.82 15.44 -5.59
CA GLU A 108 10.40 16.16 -4.45
C GLU A 108 9.96 17.64 -4.43
N ARG A 109 10.09 18.33 -5.58
CA ARG A 109 9.68 19.74 -5.70
C ARG A 109 8.20 19.95 -5.38
N LYS A 110 7.34 19.03 -5.82
CA LYS A 110 5.90 19.08 -5.52
C LYS A 110 5.62 18.86 -4.05
N LEU A 111 6.31 17.90 -3.41
CA LEU A 111 6.17 17.66 -1.97
C LEU A 111 6.61 18.87 -1.15
N LEU A 112 7.76 19.47 -1.50
CA LEU A 112 8.28 20.69 -0.85
C LEU A 112 7.38 21.92 -1.05
N ALA A 113 6.59 21.96 -2.11
CA ALA A 113 5.66 23.05 -2.38
C ALA A 113 4.32 22.92 -1.60
N LEU A 114 4.06 21.77 -0.97
CA LEU A 114 2.87 21.60 -0.14
C LEU A 114 2.96 22.47 1.13
N PRO A 115 1.83 22.88 1.73
CA PRO A 115 1.84 23.49 3.06
C PRO A 115 2.58 22.61 4.08
N LYS A 116 3.30 23.22 5.03
CA LYS A 116 4.13 22.48 6.02
C LYS A 116 3.35 21.40 6.79
N SER A 117 2.08 21.63 7.09
CA SER A 117 1.22 20.62 7.73
C SER A 117 1.06 19.36 6.88
N LEU A 118 1.10 19.48 5.54
CA LEU A 118 1.00 18.35 4.61
C LEU A 118 2.35 17.68 4.35
N GLN A 119 3.44 18.41 4.48
CA GLN A 119 4.77 17.87 4.18
C GLN A 119 5.16 16.75 5.13
N GLN A 120 4.89 16.93 6.43
CA GLN A 120 5.05 15.92 7.50
C GLN A 120 4.27 14.63 7.22
N HIS A 121 3.33 14.78 6.30
CA HIS A 121 2.28 13.92 5.95
C HIS A 121 2.51 13.31 4.55
N THR A 122 3.72 13.41 4.01
CA THR A 122 4.08 12.80 2.72
C THR A 122 5.30 11.91 2.87
N SER A 123 5.75 11.34 1.76
CA SER A 123 7.03 10.63 1.69
C SER A 123 8.24 11.55 1.69
N LEU A 124 8.08 12.87 1.91
CA LEU A 124 9.19 13.83 1.91
C LEU A 124 10.33 13.46 2.88
N PRO A 125 10.08 12.97 4.11
CA PRO A 125 11.15 12.50 5.00
C PRO A 125 11.96 11.31 4.43
N LEU A 126 11.39 10.60 3.47
CA LEU A 126 11.98 9.43 2.80
C LEU A 126 12.39 9.74 1.36
N ILE A 127 12.43 11.01 0.95
CA ILE A 127 12.63 11.36 -0.47
C ILE A 127 13.99 10.90 -0.99
N HIS A 128 15.00 10.85 -0.13
CA HIS A 128 16.33 10.36 -0.49
C HIS A 128 16.36 8.85 -0.76
N SER A 129 15.54 8.04 -0.06
CA SER A 129 15.47 6.60 -0.35
C SER A 129 14.78 6.28 -1.68
N LEU A 130 14.15 7.28 -2.30
CA LEU A 130 13.50 7.21 -3.60
C LEU A 130 14.37 7.87 -4.70
N SER A 131 15.63 8.21 -4.44
CA SER A 131 16.49 8.85 -5.44
C SER A 131 16.89 7.94 -6.58
N GLU A 132 16.82 6.62 -6.37
CA GLU A 132 17.14 5.60 -7.36
C GLU A 132 16.00 4.57 -7.47
N PRO A 133 15.76 3.99 -8.66
CA PRO A 133 14.75 2.95 -8.84
C PRO A 133 15.00 1.76 -7.90
N ALA A 134 13.91 1.22 -7.35
CA ALA A 134 13.98 -0.03 -6.60
C ALA A 134 14.33 -1.21 -7.52
N GLU A 135 15.04 -2.19 -6.97
CA GLU A 135 15.30 -3.46 -7.67
C GLU A 135 13.99 -4.20 -7.92
N VAL A 136 13.82 -4.73 -9.14
CA VAL A 136 12.67 -5.56 -9.50
C VAL A 136 12.82 -6.94 -8.86
N ILE A 137 11.82 -7.33 -8.06
CA ILE A 137 11.77 -8.61 -7.36
C ILE A 137 10.46 -9.31 -7.72
N SER A 138 10.52 -10.58 -8.12
CA SER A 138 9.34 -11.45 -8.18
C SER A 138 9.08 -12.10 -6.83
N GLY A 139 7.90 -11.84 -6.26
CA GLY A 139 7.54 -12.27 -4.90
C GLY A 139 8.38 -11.60 -3.82
N SER A 140 8.78 -12.37 -2.80
CA SER A 140 9.57 -11.86 -1.68
C SER A 140 10.95 -12.52 -1.65
N LYS A 141 11.99 -11.73 -1.36
CA LYS A 141 13.34 -12.23 -1.03
C LYS A 141 13.37 -12.97 0.31
N ILE A 142 12.37 -12.76 1.15
CA ILE A 142 12.27 -13.33 2.49
C ILE A 142 11.36 -14.56 2.43
N SER A 143 11.81 -15.66 3.05
CA SER A 143 11.02 -16.89 3.06
C SER A 143 9.76 -16.75 3.92
N SER A 144 8.61 -17.12 3.34
CA SER A 144 7.30 -17.23 4.00
C SER A 144 6.97 -18.64 4.49
N LYS A 145 7.91 -19.61 4.40
CA LYS A 145 7.67 -21.02 4.74
C LYS A 145 7.12 -21.21 6.15
N ARG A 146 7.75 -20.60 7.15
CA ARG A 146 7.30 -20.70 8.56
C ARG A 146 5.93 -20.09 8.80
N LEU A 147 5.58 -19.04 8.04
CA LEU A 147 4.25 -18.43 8.13
C LEU A 147 3.19 -19.41 7.63
N GLN A 148 3.43 -20.03 6.48
CA GLN A 148 2.51 -21.03 5.90
C GLN A 148 2.34 -22.24 6.82
N GLU A 149 3.44 -22.78 7.34
CA GLU A 149 3.42 -23.89 8.32
C GLU A 149 2.65 -23.51 9.59
N THR A 150 2.85 -22.28 10.09
CA THR A 150 2.13 -21.82 11.28
C THR A 150 0.64 -21.68 10.99
N PHE A 151 0.23 -21.07 9.87
CA PHE A 151 -1.18 -20.95 9.52
C PHE A 151 -1.88 -22.29 9.31
N GLN A 152 -1.19 -23.29 8.74
CA GLN A 152 -1.70 -24.65 8.64
C GLN A 152 -1.90 -25.32 10.01
N ALA A 153 -1.07 -24.97 11.00
CA ALA A 153 -1.17 -25.53 12.35
C ALA A 153 -2.24 -24.84 13.22
N VAL A 154 -2.43 -23.52 13.08
CA VAL A 154 -3.31 -22.74 13.98
C VAL A 154 -4.75 -22.62 13.51
N SER A 155 -5.08 -23.07 12.29
CA SER A 155 -6.39 -22.87 11.69
C SER A 155 -6.80 -24.09 10.87
N SER A 156 -8.03 -24.57 11.06
CA SER A 156 -8.66 -25.54 10.15
C SER A 156 -8.92 -24.94 8.77
N ASP A 157 -9.13 -23.62 8.74
CA ASP A 157 -9.35 -22.87 7.51
C ASP A 157 -8.00 -22.46 6.93
N MET A 158 -7.82 -22.67 5.63
CA MET A 158 -6.61 -22.27 4.92
C MET A 158 -6.50 -20.73 4.90
N VAL A 159 -5.80 -20.16 5.89
CA VAL A 159 -5.51 -18.72 5.92
C VAL A 159 -4.47 -18.44 4.83
N THR A 160 -4.94 -17.87 3.73
CA THR A 160 -4.08 -17.43 2.63
C THR A 160 -3.71 -15.97 2.80
N VAL A 161 -2.45 -15.66 2.51
CA VAL A 161 -2.01 -14.27 2.39
C VAL A 161 -2.83 -13.62 1.26
N PRO A 162 -3.50 -12.48 1.47
CA PRO A 162 -4.29 -11.84 0.43
C PRO A 162 -3.38 -11.18 -0.61
N HIS A 163 -3.83 -11.17 -1.87
CA HIS A 163 -3.26 -10.30 -2.89
C HIS A 163 -3.64 -8.85 -2.61
N LEU A 164 -2.79 -7.91 -3.03
CA LEU A 164 -3.18 -6.51 -3.08
C LEU A 164 -4.27 -6.34 -4.15
N SER A 165 -5.24 -5.47 -3.90
CA SER A 165 -6.38 -5.30 -4.81
C SER A 165 -6.73 -3.83 -5.02
N LYS A 166 -7.31 -3.52 -6.19
CA LYS A 166 -7.90 -2.21 -6.48
C LYS A 166 -8.96 -1.81 -5.44
N THR A 167 -9.73 -2.77 -4.92
CA THR A 167 -10.72 -2.51 -3.85
C THR A 167 -10.04 -1.98 -2.58
N LEU A 168 -8.89 -2.54 -2.19
CA LEU A 168 -8.14 -2.03 -1.05
C LEU A 168 -7.60 -0.62 -1.32
N ILE A 169 -7.08 -0.36 -2.52
CA ILE A 169 -6.63 0.99 -2.91
C ILE A 169 -7.79 2.00 -2.89
N HIS A 170 -8.98 1.60 -3.35
CA HIS A 170 -10.17 2.44 -3.26
C HIS A 170 -10.55 2.74 -1.81
N LYS A 171 -10.53 1.75 -0.91
CA LYS A 171 -10.73 1.97 0.54
C LYS A 171 -9.77 3.03 1.06
N TYR A 172 -8.48 2.92 0.76
CA TYR A 172 -7.51 3.93 1.17
C TYR A 172 -7.91 5.32 0.64
N LEU A 173 -8.24 5.47 -0.64
CA LEU A 173 -8.70 6.76 -1.16
C LEU A 173 -9.91 7.32 -0.40
N THR A 174 -10.92 6.48 -0.11
CA THR A 174 -12.12 6.88 0.63
C THR A 174 -11.79 7.30 2.07
N ASP A 175 -10.95 6.55 2.77
CA ASP A 175 -10.54 6.86 4.15
C ASP A 175 -9.82 8.22 4.20
N LEU A 176 -8.95 8.48 3.24
CA LEU A 176 -8.24 9.74 3.12
C LEU A 176 -9.18 10.89 2.74
N GLN A 177 -10.18 10.65 1.91
CA GLN A 177 -11.20 11.69 1.70
C GLN A 177 -11.97 11.98 2.99
N SER A 178 -12.34 10.96 3.76
CA SER A 178 -13.10 11.10 5.01
C SER A 178 -12.33 11.88 6.09
N LEU A 179 -11.01 11.70 6.12
CA LEU A 179 -10.14 12.38 7.07
C LEU A 179 -9.81 13.83 6.63
N GLY A 180 -10.32 14.31 5.48
CA GLY A 180 -10.03 15.66 4.94
C GLY A 180 -8.64 15.79 4.33
N LEU A 181 -8.09 14.63 3.96
CA LEU A 181 -6.72 14.37 3.64
C LEU A 181 -6.52 14.32 2.11
N LEU A 182 -7.51 13.83 1.38
CA LEU A 182 -7.66 13.98 -0.08
C LEU A 182 -8.94 14.74 -0.42
N ASN A 183 -8.92 15.53 -1.49
CA ASN A 183 -10.10 16.31 -1.92
C ASN A 183 -11.14 15.42 -2.64
N GLN A 184 -12.43 15.71 -2.45
CA GLN A 184 -13.56 14.95 -3.04
C GLN A 184 -13.79 15.18 -4.55
N ARG A 185 -13.10 16.16 -5.18
CA ARG A 185 -13.38 16.61 -6.55
C ARG A 185 -12.81 15.71 -7.66
N SER A 186 -12.06 14.65 -7.33
CA SER A 186 -11.35 13.81 -8.31
C SER A 186 -12.17 12.66 -8.91
N LEU A 187 -13.37 12.34 -8.39
CA LEU A 187 -14.17 11.20 -8.85
C LEU A 187 -15.38 11.60 -9.72
N ALA A 188 -15.66 12.89 -9.87
CA ALA A 188 -16.89 13.40 -10.47
C ALA A 188 -16.71 13.86 -11.93
N THR A 189 -16.19 13.00 -12.81
CA THR A 189 -16.31 13.21 -14.27
C THR A 189 -16.49 11.89 -15.03
N THR A 190 -17.63 11.24 -14.83
CA THR A 190 -18.23 10.38 -15.87
C THR A 190 -19.71 10.74 -15.97
N LYS A 191 -19.99 11.85 -16.65
CA LYS A 191 -21.33 12.12 -17.16
C LYS A 191 -21.55 11.17 -18.34
N LYS A 192 -22.43 10.19 -18.12
CA LYS A 192 -22.90 9.20 -19.08
C LYS A 192 -23.55 9.90 -20.29
N PRO A 193 -23.37 9.41 -21.54
CA PRO A 193 -24.28 9.76 -22.62
C PRO A 193 -25.68 9.17 -22.37
#